data_AF-C6SIJ4-F1
#
_entry.id   AF-C6SIJ4-F1
#
_cell.length_a   1.000
_cell.length_b   1.000
_cell.length_c   1.000
_cell.angle_alpha   90.00
_cell.angle_beta   90.00
_cell.angle_gamma   90.00
#
_symmetry.space_group_name_H-M   'P 1'
#
loop_
_entity.id
_entity.type
_entity.pdbx_description
1 polymer ?
#
loop_
_entity_poly.entity_id
_entity_poly.type
_entity_poly.pdbx_seq_one_letter_code
_entity_poly.pdbx_strand_id
1 'polypeptide(L)' 'MDSLKAEDTARAAVRALKAHKDRVYTITMDNGKEFYQHTKITKALKAETYFCRPYPFLGERAE' A
#
# COMPACT_ATOMS: atom_id res chain seq x y z
N MET A 1 -7.05 18.16 -1.54
CA MET A 1 -6.60 17.95 -0.15
C MET A 1 -6.12 16.51 0.12
N ASP A 2 -6.63 15.48 -0.57
CA ASP A 2 -6.27 14.09 -0.27
C ASP A 2 -4.87 13.65 -0.71
N SER A 3 -4.27 14.27 -1.74
CA SER A 3 -2.94 13.85 -2.24
C SER A 3 -1.80 14.14 -1.26
N LEU A 4 -1.93 15.17 -0.42
CA LEU A 4 -0.95 15.52 0.63
C LEU A 4 -0.85 14.38 1.66
N LYS A 5 -2.00 13.84 2.08
CA LYS A 5 -2.06 12.72 3.03
C LYS A 5 -1.44 11.45 2.46
N ALA A 6 -1.69 11.15 1.18
CA ALA A 6 -1.12 9.98 0.52
C ALA A 6 0.41 10.07 0.36
N GLU A 7 0.92 11.26 0.09
CA GLU A 7 2.37 11.49 -0.02
C GLU A 7 3.07 11.40 1.34
N ASP A 8 2.47 11.96 2.39
CA ASP A 8 3.01 11.85 3.75
C ASP A 8 3.01 10.42 4.25
N THR A 9 1.95 9.68 3.96
CA THR A 9 1.84 8.24 4.28
C THR A 9 2.93 7.45 3.55
N ALA A 10 3.15 7.71 2.26
CA ALA A 10 4.21 7.06 1.50
C ALA A 10 5.61 7.36 2.06
N ARG A 11 5.89 8.61 2.43
CA ARG A 11 7.17 8.98 3.07
C ARG A 11 7.36 8.28 4.41
N ALA A 12 6.32 8.25 5.25
CA ALA A 12 6.37 7.61 6.55
C ALA A 12 6.62 6.10 6.43
N ALA A 13 5.90 5.43 5.52
CA ALA A 13 6.07 4.00 5.24
C ALA A 13 7.49 3.68 4.75
N VAL A 14 8.02 4.46 3.81
CA VAL A 14 9.40 4.30 3.33
C VAL A 14 10.39 4.52 4.47
N ARG A 15 10.23 5.57 5.29
CA ARG A 15 11.13 5.84 6.41
C ARG A 15 11.17 4.69 7.42
N ALA A 16 10.00 4.13 7.75
CA ALA A 16 9.88 3.03 8.70
C ALA A 16 10.49 1.72 8.16
N LEU A 17 10.24 1.40 6.88
CA LEU A 17 10.60 0.11 6.30
C LEU A 17 11.99 0.10 5.64
N LYS A 18 12.59 1.25 5.34
CA LYS A 18 13.90 1.34 4.66
C LYS A 18 15.02 0.64 5.43
N ALA A 19 14.98 0.66 6.77
CA ALA A 19 15.95 -0.06 7.61
C ALA A 19 15.85 -1.58 7.46
N HIS A 20 14.70 -2.08 6.99
CA HIS A 20 14.42 -3.50 6.82
C HIS A 20 14.21 -3.88 5.35
N LYS A 21 14.62 -3.03 4.40
CA LYS A 21 14.35 -3.22 2.96
C LYS A 21 14.75 -4.61 2.43
N ASP A 22 15.82 -5.19 2.98
CA ASP A 22 16.32 -6.50 2.53
C ASP A 22 15.48 -7.67 3.07
N ARG A 23 14.56 -7.41 4.00
CA ARG A 23 13.62 -8.38 4.58
C ARG A 23 12.17 -8.13 4.12
N VAL A 24 11.91 -7.03 3.43
CA VAL A 24 10.58 -6.65 2.94
C VAL A 24 10.49 -6.99 1.46
N TYR A 25 9.93 -8.15 1.14
CA TYR A 25 9.75 -8.61 -0.24
C TYR A 25 8.42 -8.17 -0.84
N THR A 26 7.37 -8.11 -0.01
CA THR A 26 6.01 -7.80 -0.42
C THR A 26 5.33 -6.88 0.60
N ILE A 27 4.44 -6.01 0.14
CA ILE A 27 3.64 -5.11 0.98
C ILE A 27 2.18 -5.22 0.54
N THR A 28 1.30 -5.57 1.46
CA THR A 28 -0.14 -5.59 1.21
C THR A 28 -0.76 -4.30 1.76
N MET A 29 -1.55 -3.60 0.94
CA MET A 29 -2.25 -2.37 1.29
C MET A 29 -3.75 -2.59 1.17
N ASP A 30 -4.54 -1.81 1.92
CA ASP A 30 -5.97 -1.72 1.68
C ASP A 30 -6.26 -0.77 0.50
N ASN A 31 -7.54 -0.62 0.13
CA ASN A 31 -7.95 0.32 -0.92
C ASN A 31 -8.14 1.76 -0.41
N GLY A 32 -7.50 2.11 0.72
CA GLY A 32 -7.53 3.44 1.29
C GLY A 32 -6.91 4.47 0.34
N LYS A 33 -7.50 5.67 0.30
CA LYS A 33 -6.99 6.76 -0.55
C LYS A 33 -5.60 7.23 -0.14
N GLU A 34 -5.21 7.03 1.12
CA GLU A 34 -3.84 7.29 1.59
C GLU A 34 -2.76 6.44 0.88
N PHE A 35 -3.14 5.31 0.26
CA PHE A 35 -2.20 4.43 -0.43
C PHE A 35 -2.12 4.67 -1.94
N TYR A 36 -2.77 5.71 -2.47
CA TYR A 36 -2.74 6.02 -3.91
C TYR A 36 -1.32 6.29 -4.44
N GLN A 37 -0.38 6.64 -3.54
CA GLN A 37 1.04 6.84 -3.87
C GLN A 37 1.90 5.59 -3.63
N HIS A 38 1.31 4.38 -3.58
CA HIS A 38 2.00 3.10 -3.37
C HIS A 38 3.19 2.86 -4.33
N THR A 39 3.15 3.41 -5.54
CA THR A 39 4.23 3.29 -6.52
C THR A 39 5.54 3.90 -6.02
N LYS A 40 5.48 4.98 -5.23
CA LYS A 40 6.66 5.58 -4.57
C LYS A 40 7.24 4.64 -3.52
N ILE A 41 6.37 3.99 -2.75
CA ILE A 41 6.75 3.00 -1.72
C ILE A 41 7.44 1.79 -2.36
N THR A 42 6.82 1.24 -3.41
CA THR A 42 7.32 0.10 -4.22
C THR A 42 8.73 0.39 -4.75
N LYS A 43 8.91 1.55 -5.39
CA LYS A 43 10.21 1.95 -5.96
C LYS A 43 11.30 2.10 -4.91
N ALA A 44 10.96 2.68 -3.75
CA ALA A 44 11.93 2.95 -2.70
C ALA A 44 12.35 1.67 -1.94
N LEU A 45 11.43 0.73 -1.75
CA LEU A 45 11.66 -0.50 -0.99
C LEU A 45 12.03 -1.70 -1.87
N LYS A 46 11.85 -1.60 -3.20
CA LYS A 46 12.00 -2.72 -4.16
C LYS A 46 11.18 -3.95 -3.76
N ALA A 47 10.01 -3.71 -3.16
CA ALA A 47 9.08 -4.73 -2.71
C ALA A 47 7.85 -4.73 -3.63
N GLU A 48 7.27 -5.89 -3.89
CA GLU A 48 6.01 -6.00 -4.64
C GLU A 48 4.84 -5.49 -3.80
N THR A 49 3.86 -4.84 -4.43
CA THR A 49 2.66 -4.33 -3.72
C THR A 49 1.41 -5.06 -4.15
N TYR A 50 0.61 -5.46 -3.17
CA TYR A 50 -0.68 -6.12 -3.36
C TYR A 50 -1.79 -5.28 -2.72
N PHE A 51 -2.96 -5.23 -3.36
CA PHE A 51 -4.13 -4.57 -2.81
C PHE A 51 -5.15 -5.59 -2.33
N CYS A 52 -5.72 -5.37 -1.15
CA CYS A 52 -6.82 -6.18 -0.65
C CYS A 52 -8.00 -6.04 -1.62
N ARG A 53 -8.62 -7.16 -2.00
CA ARG A 53 -9.89 -7.08 -2.73
C ARG A 53 -10.94 -6.42 -1.83
N PRO A 54 -11.76 -5.50 -2.34
CA PRO A 54 -12.88 -4.97 -1.57
C PRO A 54 -13.73 -6.15 -1.09
N TYR A 55 -14.19 -6.06 0.16
CA TYR A 55 -14.97 -7.14 0.75
C TYR A 55 -16.25 -7.33 -0.09
N PRO A 56 -16.50 -8.51 -0.68
CA PRO A 56 -17.76 -8.75 -1.35
C PRO A 56 -18.86 -8.66 -0.28
N PHE A 57 -19.82 -7.77 -0.50
CA PHE A 57 -21.01 -7.70 0.33
C PHE A 57 -21.66 -9.09 0.37
N LEU A 58 -22.23 -9.49 1.51
CA LEU A 58 -22.84 -10.80 1.79
C LEU A 58 -24.01 -11.19 0.84
N GLY A 59 -24.25 -10.44 -0.24
CA GLY A 59 -25.22 -10.71 -1.29
C GLY A 59 -24.63 -11.24 -2.60
N GLU A 60 -23.33 -11.13 -2.84
CA GLU A 60 -22.71 -11.70 -4.05
C GLU A 60 -22.07 -13.05 -3.70
N ARG A 61 -22.92 -14.09 -3.68
CA ARG A 61 -22.43 -15.45 -3.85
C ARG A 61 -21.85 -15.55 -5.25
N ALA A 62 -20.60 -16.02 -5.31
CA ALA A 62 -19.94 -16.43 -6.54
C ALA A 62 -20.88 -17.25 -7.43
N GLU A 63 -21.08 -16.77 -8.65
CA GLU A 63 -21.31 -17.62 -9.82
C GLU A 63 -19.95 -17.93 -10.47
#